data_AF-A0A820KBW5-F1
#
_entry.id   AF-A0A820KBW5-F1
#
_cell.length_a   1.000
_cell.length_b   1.000
_cell.length_c   1.000
_cell.angle_alpha   90.00
_cell.angle_beta   90.00
_cell.angle_gamma   90.00
#
_symmetry.space_group_name_H-M   'P 1'
#
loop_
_entity.id
_entity.type
_entity.pdbx_description
1 polymer ?
#
loop_
_entity_poly.entity_id
_entity_poly.type
_entity_poly.pdbx_seq_one_letter_code
_entity_poly.pdbx_strand_id
1 'polypeptide(L)'
;MRHVVIDFEESIEPDDMVLFYFVGHGIQWEDQNYLIPKDSPTLNGAALNKSAINAQHILDNLSDHNPYVTIFLLDCCRKYHLRNPEVDARDPDASGSKSVGLKAMHKAGSLVAFACAPGTIAIEGKGQKN
;
A
#
# COMPACT_ATOMS: atom_id res chain seq x y z
N MET A 1 5.23 -11.13 -5.91
CA MET A 1 4.12 -10.16 -5.80
C MET A 1 3.75 -9.56 -7.15
N ARG A 2 4.65 -8.84 -7.84
CA ARG A 2 4.29 -8.15 -9.11
C ARG A 2 3.70 -9.07 -10.18
N HIS A 3 4.31 -10.24 -10.40
CA HIS A 3 3.79 -11.19 -11.38
C HIS A 3 2.38 -11.66 -11.04
N VAL A 4 2.14 -12.05 -9.78
CA VAL A 4 0.80 -12.45 -9.29
C VAL A 4 -0.25 -11.36 -9.46
N VAL A 5 0.12 -10.08 -9.31
CA VAL A 5 -0.80 -8.96 -9.54
C VAL A 5 -1.13 -8.83 -11.03
N ILE A 6 -0.12 -8.95 -11.91
CA ILE A 6 -0.32 -8.92 -13.37
C ILE A 6 -1.19 -10.10 -13.81
N ASP A 7 -0.88 -11.32 -13.36
CA ASP A 7 -1.64 -12.52 -13.71
C ASP A 7 -3.09 -12.42 -13.23
N PHE A 8 -3.32 -11.77 -12.08
CA PHE A 8 -4.67 -11.49 -11.58
C PHE A 8 -5.38 -10.43 -12.43
N GLU A 9 -4.72 -9.32 -12.77
CA GLU A 9 -5.26 -8.29 -13.65
C GLU A 9 -5.68 -8.88 -15.00
N GLU A 10 -4.83 -9.69 -15.62
CA GLU A 10 -5.09 -10.36 -16.91
C GLU A 10 -6.21 -11.40 -16.86
N SER A 11 -6.59 -11.87 -15.67
CA SER A 11 -7.68 -12.84 -15.50
C SER A 11 -9.07 -12.22 -15.42
N ILE A 12 -9.17 -10.89 -15.36
CA ILE A 12 -10.43 -10.16 -15.18
C ILE A 12 -11.11 -9.96 -16.53
N GLU A 13 -12.38 -10.36 -16.61
CA GLU A 13 -13.25 -10.08 -17.74
C GLU A 13 -14.20 -8.91 -17.44
N PRO A 14 -14.73 -8.22 -18.47
CA PRO A 14 -15.76 -7.22 -18.27
C PRO A 14 -16.96 -7.77 -17.49
N ASP A 15 -17.56 -6.92 -16.66
CA ASP A 15 -18.68 -7.24 -15.76
C ASP A 15 -18.37 -8.20 -14.60
N ASP A 16 -17.10 -8.56 -14.37
CA ASP A 16 -16.69 -9.34 -13.20
C ASP A 16 -16.88 -8.56 -11.87
N MET A 17 -17.02 -9.32 -10.78
CA MET A 17 -16.85 -8.78 -9.42
C MET A 17 -15.43 -9.06 -8.94
N VAL A 18 -14.64 -8.00 -8.77
CA VAL A 18 -13.21 -8.09 -8.45
C VAL A 18 -13.00 -7.82 -6.97
N LEU A 19 -12.36 -8.75 -6.26
CA LEU A 19 -11.90 -8.54 -4.89
C LEU A 19 -10.38 -8.54 -4.87
N PHE A 20 -9.79 -7.41 -4.51
CA PHE A 20 -8.38 -7.29 -4.17
C PHE A 20 -8.23 -7.10 -2.67
N TYR A 21 -7.51 -8.00 -2.01
CA TYR A 21 -7.19 -7.89 -0.59
C TYR A 21 -5.69 -8.00 -0.37
N PHE A 22 -5.12 -7.01 0.30
CA PHE A 22 -3.71 -7.00 0.66
C PHE A 22 -3.52 -6.80 2.16
N VAL A 23 -2.66 -7.64 2.75
CA VAL A 23 -2.23 -7.55 4.15
C VAL A 23 -0.72 -7.47 4.17
N GLY A 24 -0.17 -6.46 4.84
CA GLY A 24 1.28 -6.35 4.95
C GLY A 24 1.78 -4.95 5.31
N HIS A 25 2.95 -4.61 4.77
CA HIS A 25 3.53 -3.29 4.91
C HIS A 25 3.06 -2.41 3.76
N GLY A 26 2.61 -1.21 4.10
CA GLY A 26 2.30 -0.18 3.13
C GLY A 26 2.75 1.18 3.63
N ILE A 27 3.05 2.08 2.70
CA ILE A 27 3.50 3.43 3.03
C ILE A 27 2.94 4.44 2.05
N GLN A 28 2.68 5.65 2.55
CA GLN A 28 2.48 6.81 1.69
C GLN A 28 3.83 7.48 1.40
N TRP A 29 4.17 7.64 0.12
CA TRP A 29 5.32 8.41 -0.35
C TRP A 29 4.90 9.27 -1.53
N GLU A 30 5.33 10.54 -1.55
CA GLU A 30 5.00 11.50 -2.63
C GLU A 30 3.52 11.44 -3.05
N ASP A 31 2.63 11.50 -2.06
CA ASP A 31 1.19 11.51 -2.27
C ASP A 31 0.56 10.25 -2.88
N GLN A 32 1.31 9.14 -2.94
CA GLN A 32 0.85 7.85 -3.43
C GLN A 32 1.06 6.74 -2.40
N ASN A 33 0.22 5.71 -2.47
CA ASN A 33 0.31 4.53 -1.61
C ASN A 33 1.13 3.45 -2.30
N TYR A 34 2.05 2.84 -1.55
CA TYR A 34 2.89 1.76 -2.01
C TYR A 34 2.71 0.53 -1.11
N LEU A 35 2.47 -0.63 -1.72
CA LEU A 35 2.42 -1.93 -1.09
C LEU A 35 3.81 -2.56 -1.15
N ILE A 36 4.32 -3.02 -0.01
CA ILE A 36 5.69 -3.51 0.14
C ILE A 36 5.66 -5.03 0.27
N PRO A 37 6.23 -5.78 -0.70
CA PRO A 37 6.42 -7.23 -0.57
C PRO A 37 7.26 -7.58 0.66
N LYS A 38 6.93 -8.70 1.32
CA LYS A 38 7.61 -9.20 2.52
C LYS A 38 9.14 -9.31 2.35
N ASP A 39 9.62 -9.65 1.16
CA ASP A 39 11.04 -9.88 0.87
C ASP A 39 11.79 -8.61 0.43
N SER A 40 11.19 -7.42 0.62
CA SER A 40 11.83 -6.17 0.24
C SER A 40 12.97 -5.81 1.21
N PRO A 41 14.18 -5.48 0.70
CA PRO A 41 15.23 -4.92 1.54
C PRO A 41 14.79 -3.57 2.10
N THR A 42 15.51 -3.06 3.10
CA THR A 42 15.28 -1.71 3.64
C THR A 42 15.20 -0.68 2.51
N LEU A 43 14.03 -0.07 2.31
CA LEU A 43 13.78 0.82 1.20
C LEU A 43 14.23 2.25 1.53
N ASN A 44 14.85 2.89 0.54
CA ASN A 44 14.98 4.34 0.43
C ASN A 44 14.05 4.83 -0.70
N GLY A 45 13.89 6.15 -0.87
CA GLY A 45 12.99 6.72 -1.90
C GLY A 45 13.25 6.18 -3.31
N ALA A 46 14.52 5.98 -3.68
CA ALA A 46 14.90 5.42 -4.98
C ALA A 46 14.60 3.92 -5.15
N ALA A 47 14.66 3.14 -4.06
CA ALA A 47 14.38 1.70 -4.05
C ALA A 47 12.87 1.40 -3.97
N LEU A 48 12.06 2.34 -3.48
CA LEU A 48 10.62 2.21 -3.35
C LEU A 48 9.96 1.87 -4.69
N ASN A 49 10.23 2.66 -5.74
CA ASN A 49 9.65 2.45 -7.07
C ASN A 49 10.05 1.12 -7.74
N LYS A 50 11.20 0.55 -7.34
CA LYS A 50 11.69 -0.72 -7.88
C LYS A 50 11.12 -1.94 -7.15
N SER A 51 10.97 -1.83 -5.82
CA SER A 51 10.69 -2.99 -4.96
C SER A 51 9.27 -3.03 -4.44
N ALA A 52 8.60 -1.88 -4.33
CA ALA A 52 7.19 -1.78 -3.95
C ALA A 52 6.29 -1.69 -5.20
N ILE A 53 4.99 -1.84 -4.97
CA ILE A 53 3.96 -1.69 -6.02
C ILE A 53 3.06 -0.53 -5.63
N ASN A 54 2.84 0.40 -6.56
CA ASN A 54 1.93 1.51 -6.35
C ASN A 54 0.49 0.98 -6.31
N ALA A 55 -0.20 1.17 -5.18
CA ALA A 55 -1.55 0.67 -4.97
C ALA A 55 -2.58 1.36 -5.89
N GLN A 56 -2.36 2.63 -6.24
CA GLN A 56 -3.22 3.36 -7.16
C GLN A 56 -3.13 2.78 -8.56
N HIS A 57 -1.93 2.39 -9.01
CA HIS A 57 -1.77 1.73 -10.31
C HIS A 57 -2.52 0.40 -10.37
N ILE A 58 -2.49 -0.41 -9.30
CA ILE A 58 -3.27 -1.65 -9.25
C ILE A 58 -4.76 -1.30 -9.39
N LEU A 59 -5.29 -0.37 -8.58
CA LEU A 59 -6.70 0.01 -8.63
C LEU A 59 -7.13 0.54 -10.02
N ASP A 60 -6.27 1.33 -10.66
CA ASP A 60 -6.50 1.84 -12.00
C ASP A 60 -6.51 0.71 -13.04
N ASN A 61 -5.50 -0.16 -13.04
CA ASN A 61 -5.42 -1.32 -13.93
C ASN A 61 -6.62 -2.25 -13.80
N LEU A 62 -7.06 -2.55 -12.57
CA LEU A 62 -8.27 -3.36 -12.34
C LEU A 62 -9.51 -2.72 -12.95
N SER A 63 -9.60 -1.40 -12.94
CA SER A 63 -10.75 -0.68 -13.49
C SER A 63 -10.76 -0.61 -15.01
N ASP A 64 -9.59 -0.66 -15.64
CA ASP A 64 -9.44 -0.66 -17.10
C ASP A 64 -9.96 -1.94 -17.76
N HIS A 65 -10.21 -3.00 -16.97
CA HIS A 65 -10.85 -4.23 -17.41
C HIS A 65 -12.39 -4.18 -17.37
N ASN A 66 -12.98 -3.02 -17.01
CA ASN A 66 -14.43 -2.80 -16.95
C ASN A 66 -15.19 -3.81 -16.04
N PRO A 67 -14.75 -4.08 -14.80
CA PRO A 67 -15.51 -4.91 -13.88
C PRO A 67 -16.83 -4.24 -13.48
N TYR A 68 -17.83 -5.05 -13.11
CA TYR A 68 -19.09 -4.54 -12.57
C TYR A 68 -18.87 -3.81 -11.24
N VAL A 69 -17.99 -4.36 -10.39
CA VAL A 69 -17.58 -3.73 -9.13
C VAL A 69 -16.18 -4.19 -8.71
N THR A 70 -15.39 -3.28 -8.16
CA THR A 70 -14.09 -3.58 -7.56
C THR A 70 -14.12 -3.32 -6.05
N ILE A 71 -13.85 -4.33 -5.24
CA ILE A 71 -13.67 -4.21 -3.79
C ILE A 71 -12.16 -4.25 -3.52
N PHE A 72 -11.60 -3.16 -2.99
CA PHE A 72 -10.17 -2.97 -2.78
C PHE A 72 -9.87 -2.76 -1.30
N LEU A 73 -9.37 -3.80 -0.64
CA LEU A 73 -9.19 -3.87 0.81
C LEU A 73 -7.70 -3.84 1.17
N LEU A 74 -7.29 -2.85 1.97
CA LEU A 74 -5.89 -2.68 2.39
C LEU A 74 -5.74 -2.76 3.91
N ASP A 75 -5.06 -3.80 4.37
CA ASP A 75 -4.61 -3.97 5.77
C ASP A 75 -3.10 -3.73 5.88
N CYS A 76 -2.73 -2.44 5.85
CA CYS A 76 -1.35 -1.96 5.85
C CYS A 76 -0.95 -1.25 7.15
N CYS A 77 -1.55 -1.66 8.25
CA CYS A 77 -1.49 -0.97 9.54
C CYS A 77 -0.09 -0.94 10.20
N ARG A 78 0.94 -1.48 9.56
CA ARG A 78 2.32 -1.57 10.07
C ARG A 78 3.20 -0.45 9.51
N LYS A 79 3.83 0.30 10.42
CA LYS A 79 4.85 1.31 10.11
C LYS A 79 5.91 0.73 9.18
N TYR A 80 6.20 1.43 8.09
CA TYR A 80 7.42 1.22 7.33
C TYR A 80 8.24 2.50 7.41
N HIS A 81 9.49 2.39 7.85
CA HIS A 81 10.40 3.53 7.95
C HIS A 81 11.24 3.57 6.68
N LEU A 82 11.02 4.60 5.84
CA LEU A 82 11.95 4.90 4.76
C LEU A 82 13.18 5.56 5.37
N ARG A 83 14.34 4.93 5.20
CA ARG A 83 15.60 5.59 5.53
C ARG A 83 15.87 6.65 4.47
N ASN A 84 16.06 7.89 4.91
CA ASN A 84 16.55 8.96 4.06
C ASN A 84 17.98 9.29 4.48
N PRO A 85 19.01 8.85 3.72
CA PRO A 85 20.41 8.99 4.13
C PRO A 85 20.85 10.43 4.44
N GLU A 86 20.29 11.41 3.74
CA GLU A 86 20.63 12.83 3.94
C GLU A 86 20.04 13.41 5.24
N VAL A 87 18.90 12.86 5.70
CA VAL A 87 18.20 13.28 6.91
C VAL A 87 18.72 12.47 8.11
N ASP A 88 18.87 11.16 7.95
CA ASP A 88 19.42 10.22 8.94
C ASP A 88 20.85 10.60 9.37
N ALA A 89 21.65 11.20 8.47
CA ALA A 89 23.01 11.64 8.78
C ALA A 89 23.09 12.97 9.54
N ARG A 90 22.05 13.81 9.44
CA ARG A 90 21.99 15.12 10.11
C ARG A 90 21.33 15.07 11.47
N ASP A 91 20.33 14.21 11.62
CA ASP A 91 19.67 13.94 12.89
C ASP A 91 19.06 12.53 12.86
N PRO A 92 19.70 11.55 13.55
CA PRO A 92 19.23 10.16 13.56
C PRO A 92 17.89 9.97 14.27
N ASP A 93 17.42 10.94 15.06
CA ASP A 93 16.07 10.98 15.65
C ASP A 93 15.06 11.72 14.74
N ALA A 94 15.53 12.54 13.79
CA ALA A 94 14.68 13.18 12.76
C ALA A 94 14.35 12.27 11.57
N SER A 95 14.80 11.00 11.56
CA SER A 95 14.33 9.98 10.60
C SER A 95 12.81 9.72 10.69
N GLY A 96 12.12 10.42 11.59
CA GLY A 96 10.69 10.62 11.62
C GLY A 96 10.16 11.47 10.47
N SER A 97 10.32 11.00 9.22
CA SER A 97 9.20 11.16 8.28
C SER A 97 8.01 10.56 9.00
N LYS A 98 7.14 11.43 9.55
CA LYS A 98 5.90 11.03 10.24
C LYS A 98 5.31 9.93 9.39
N SER A 99 5.26 8.70 9.91
CA SER A 99 4.69 7.59 9.17
C SER A 99 3.19 7.89 9.09
N VAL A 100 2.80 8.61 8.06
CA VAL A 100 1.41 8.84 7.73
C VAL A 100 0.89 7.50 7.22
N GLY A 101 -0.26 7.08 7.75
CA GLY A 101 -0.94 5.91 7.20
C GLY A 101 -1.21 6.04 5.71
N LEU A 102 -1.83 5.03 5.11
CA LEU A 102 -2.18 5.12 3.70
C LEU A 102 -3.08 6.33 3.42
N LYS A 103 -2.87 7.00 2.29
CA LYS A 103 -3.74 8.07 1.79
C LYS A 103 -5.07 7.48 1.34
N ALA A 104 -6.14 8.27 1.44
CA ALA A 104 -7.41 7.90 0.84
C ALA A 104 -7.24 7.71 -0.68
N MET A 105 -7.84 6.66 -1.22
CA MET A 105 -7.84 6.34 -2.65
C MET A 105 -9.28 6.27 -3.13
N HIS A 106 -9.52 6.59 -4.39
CA HIS A 106 -10.85 6.51 -4.98
C HIS A 106 -10.75 6.15 -6.47
N LYS A 107 -11.76 5.43 -6.95
CA LYS A 107 -12.00 5.16 -8.37
C LYS A 107 -13.47 4.84 -8.56
N ALA A 108 -14.10 5.35 -9.62
CA ALA A 108 -15.51 5.07 -9.89
C ALA A 108 -15.72 3.56 -10.09
N GLY A 109 -16.83 3.02 -9.58
CA GLY A 109 -17.09 1.58 -9.62
C GLY A 109 -16.31 0.76 -8.58
N SER A 110 -15.58 1.42 -7.67
CA SER A 110 -14.83 0.73 -6.60
C SER A 110 -15.27 1.10 -5.19
N LEU A 111 -15.21 0.12 -4.29
CA LEU A 111 -15.21 0.29 -2.85
C LEU A 111 -13.78 0.12 -2.34
N VAL A 112 -13.17 1.20 -1.85
CA VAL A 112 -11.84 1.14 -1.22
C VAL A 112 -12.00 1.22 0.29
N ALA A 113 -11.43 0.25 1.01
CA ALA A 113 -11.45 0.23 2.47
C ALA A 113 -10.05 -0.03 3.05
N PHE A 114 -9.79 0.61 4.19
CA PHE A 114 -8.52 0.54 4.91
C PHE A 114 -8.77 0.00 6.31
N ALA A 115 -7.90 -0.88 6.81
CA ALA A 115 -7.98 -1.39 8.19
C ALA A 115 -7.70 -0.30 9.25
N CYS A 116 -7.11 0.82 8.83
CA CYS A 116 -6.81 1.99 9.65
C CYS A 116 -7.32 3.25 8.92
N ALA A 117 -7.78 4.28 9.64
CA ALA A 117 -8.25 5.50 8.99
C ALA A 117 -7.11 6.10 8.13
N PRO A 118 -7.41 6.63 6.93
CA PRO A 118 -6.38 7.19 6.07
C PRO A 118 -5.52 8.23 6.80
N GLY A 119 -4.21 8.16 6.58
CA GLY A 119 -3.23 9.00 7.27
C GLY A 119 -2.97 8.64 8.73
N THR A 120 -3.66 7.65 9.29
CA THR A 120 -3.42 7.13 10.66
C THR A 120 -2.74 5.76 10.63
N ILE A 121 -1.98 5.47 11.68
CA ILE A 121 -1.30 4.19 11.88
C ILE A 121 -2.22 3.32 12.75
N ALA A 122 -2.28 1.99 12.53
CA ALA A 122 -2.81 1.15 13.62
C ALA A 122 -1.90 1.32 14.82
N ILE A 123 -2.53 1.52 15.96
CA ILE A 123 -1.88 1.23 17.21
C ILE A 123 -1.85 -0.30 17.31
N GLU A 124 -0.67 -0.92 17.23
CA GLU A 124 -0.52 -2.31 17.65
C GLU A 124 -1.03 -2.41 19.09
N GLY A 125 -2.06 -3.22 19.30
CA GLY A 125 -2.52 -3.52 20.65
C GLY A 125 -1.34 -4.10 21.42
N LYS A 126 -0.96 -3.47 22.55
CA LYS A 126 -0.01 -4.06 23.49
C LYS A 126 -0.57 -5.41 23.88
N GLY A 127 0.03 -6.49 23.38
CA GLY A 127 -0.49 -7.83 23.54
C GLY A 127 -0.76 -8.15 25.01
N GLN A 128 -2.04 -8.25 25.38
CA GLN A 128 -2.44 -9.19 26.42
C GLN A 128 -2.61 -10.53 25.71
N LYS A 129 -1.64 -11.40 25.90
CA LYS A 129 -1.81 -12.83 25.63
C LYS A 129 -2.84 -13.34 26.65
N ASN A 130 -3.90 -13.98 26.17
CA ASN A 130 -4.75 -14.83 27.01
C ASN A 130 -3.99 -16.09 27.42
#